data_AF-A0A2E8EI45-F1
#
_entry.id   AF-A0A2E8EI45-F1
#
_cell.length_a   1.000
_cell.length_b   1.000
_cell.length_c   1.000
_cell.angle_alpha   90.00
_cell.angle_beta   90.00
_cell.angle_gamma   90.00
#
_symmetry.space_group_name_H-M   'P 1'
#
loop_
_entity.id
_entity.type
_entity.pdbx_description
1 polymer ?
#
loop_
_entity_poly.entity_id
_entity_poly.type
_entity_poly.pdbx_seq_one_letter_code
_entity_poly.pdbx_strand_id
1 'polypeptide(L)'
;MPFGRTGPSELIIILFIILLLFGGKKLPELARSMGSAVREYTDATREPAKYVKAKVKDKDDEDRDAILEAAKKLGIETEGRSVSEIAQDIVKSTDKKEA
;
A
#
# COMPACT_ATOMS: atom_id res chain seq x y z
N MET A 1 2.22 23.29 42.94
CA MET A 1 3.18 22.94 41.87
C MET A 1 2.38 22.29 40.74
N PRO A 2 2.25 22.92 39.57
CA PRO A 2 1.31 22.47 38.55
C PRO A 2 1.90 21.33 37.71
N PHE A 3 1.49 20.09 37.98
CA PHE A 3 1.69 18.90 37.14
C PHE A 3 0.68 18.83 35.96
N GLY A 4 0.18 19.98 35.50
CA GLY A 4 -1.00 20.09 34.60
C GLY A 4 -0.68 20.32 33.13
N ARG A 5 0.51 19.94 32.65
CA ARG A 5 0.81 19.92 31.22
C ARG A 5 1.39 18.56 30.92
N THR A 6 0.58 17.67 30.33
CA THR A 6 1.04 16.52 29.54
C THR A 6 1.90 17.05 28.40
N GLY A 7 3.10 17.47 28.77
CA GLY A 7 4.05 18.15 27.92
C GLY A 7 5.16 17.19 27.53
N PRO A 8 6.09 17.65 26.67
CA PRO A 8 7.23 16.86 26.24
C PRO A 8 8.03 16.22 27.40
N SER A 9 7.97 16.82 28.59
CA SER A 9 8.62 16.32 29.81
C SER A 9 8.15 14.93 30.24
N GLU A 10 6.85 14.62 30.14
CA GLU A 10 6.32 13.33 30.58
C GLU A 10 6.68 12.21 29.59
N LEU A 11 6.63 12.52 28.29
CA LEU A 11 7.13 11.63 27.24
C LEU A 11 8.63 11.34 27.38
N ILE A 12 9.44 12.32 27.75
CA ILE A 12 10.88 12.12 28.00
C ILE A 12 11.11 11.17 29.17
N ILE A 13 10.34 11.28 30.27
CA ILE A 13 10.45 10.38 31.42
C ILE A 13 10.09 8.94 31.03
N ILE A 14 8.98 8.75 30.30
CA ILE A 14 8.57 7.42 29.82
C ILE A 14 9.63 6.83 28.87
N LEU A 15 10.14 7.63 27.94
CA LEU A 15 11.21 7.22 27.03
C LEU A 15 12.47 6.83 27.80
N PHE A 16 12.81 7.56 28.86
CA PHE A 16 13.95 7.25 29.72
C PHE A 16 13.77 5.91 30.45
N ILE A 17 12.57 5.63 30.99
CA ILE A 17 12.26 4.34 31.61
C ILE A 17 12.40 3.20 30.59
N ILE A 18 11.83 3.35 29.40
CA ILE A 18 11.96 2.37 28.31
C ILE A 18 13.44 2.16 27.94
N LEU A 19 14.21 3.24 27.84
CA LEU A 19 15.65 3.20 27.58
C LEU A 19 16.44 2.48 28.68
N LEU A 20 16.04 2.59 29.95
CA LEU A 20 16.69 1.85 31.04
C LEU A 20 16.34 0.36 31.01
N LEU A 21 15.10 0.01 30.69
CA LEU A 21 14.65 -1.40 30.62
C LEU A 21 15.24 -2.14 29.43
N PHE A 22 15.23 -1.51 28.24
CA PHE A 22 15.65 -2.15 27.00
C PHE A 22 17.08 -1.76 26.58
N GLY A 23 17.62 -0.66 27.11
CA GLY A 23 18.92 -0.12 26.70
C GLY A 23 18.84 0.75 25.44
N GLY A 24 19.72 1.76 25.35
CA GLY A 24 19.81 2.70 24.22
C GLY A 24 20.04 2.08 22.84
N LYS A 25 20.56 0.85 22.80
CA LYS A 25 20.84 0.14 21.53
C LYS A 25 19.65 -0.63 20.99
N LYS A 26 18.67 -1.02 21.82
CA LYS A 26 17.54 -1.88 21.39
C LYS A 26 16.48 -1.14 20.60
N LEU A 27 16.17 0.11 20.96
CA LEU A 27 15.24 0.94 20.20
C LEU A 27 15.65 1.13 18.71
N PRO A 28 16.90 1.54 18.39
CA PRO A 28 17.32 1.67 16.98
C PRO A 28 17.47 0.33 16.27
N GLU A 29 17.80 -0.75 16.97
CA GLU A 29 17.87 -2.11 16.42
C GLU A 29 16.48 -2.59 15.97
N LEU A 30 15.46 -2.41 16.82
CA LEU A 30 14.06 -2.72 16.51
C LEU A 30 13.51 -1.85 15.38
N ALA A 31 13.82 -0.55 15.38
CA ALA A 31 13.40 0.34 14.30
C ALA A 31 13.99 -0.07 12.95
N ARG A 32 15.27 -0.51 12.92
CA ARG A 32 15.92 -1.01 11.70
C ARG A 32 15.30 -2.32 11.23
N SER A 33 15.08 -3.29 12.12
CA SER A 33 14.48 -4.59 11.74
C SER A 33 13.03 -4.43 11.25
N MET A 34 12.25 -3.58 11.93
CA MET A 34 10.87 -3.29 11.54
C MET A 34 10.82 -2.50 10.21
N GLY A 35 11.73 -1.54 10.02
CA GLY A 35 11.84 -0.79 8.77
C GLY A 35 12.19 -1.67 7.57
N SER A 36 13.12 -2.61 7.75
CA SER A 36 13.43 -3.61 6.72
C SER A 36 12.22 -4.49 6.41
N ALA A 37 11.50 -4.98 7.43
CA ALA A 37 10.31 -5.80 7.23
C ALA A 37 9.19 -5.06 6.48
N VAL A 38 8.92 -3.80 6.82
CA VAL A 38 7.93 -2.97 6.12
C VAL A 38 8.35 -2.69 4.67
N ARG A 39 9.65 -2.47 4.43
CA ARG A 39 10.19 -2.28 3.09
C ARG A 39 10.04 -3.54 2.23
N GLU A 40 10.46 -4.70 2.75
CA GLU A 40 10.34 -5.99 2.07
C GLU A 40 8.87 -6.30 1.73
N TYR A 41 7.96 -6.05 2.68
CA TYR A 41 6.51 -6.20 2.47
C TYR A 41 5.98 -5.28 1.36
N THR A 42 6.44 -4.02 1.35
CA THR A 42 6.04 -3.05 0.31
C THR A 42 6.61 -3.41 -1.06
N ASP A 43 7.84 -3.91 -1.12
CA ASP A 43 8.47 -4.30 -2.38
C ASP A 43 7.83 -5.58 -2.93
N ALA A 44 7.57 -6.58 -2.09
CA ALA A 44 6.88 -7.82 -2.48
C ALA A 44 5.44 -7.61 -2.97
N THR A 45 4.74 -6.59 -2.45
CA THR A 45 3.38 -6.24 -2.91
C THR A 45 3.40 -5.40 -4.19
N ARG A 46 4.49 -4.68 -4.47
CA ARG A 46 4.65 -3.83 -5.67
C ARG A 46 5.28 -4.55 -6.85
N GLU A 47 6.14 -5.54 -6.62
CA GLU A 47 6.72 -6.38 -7.68
C GLU A 47 5.69 -7.02 -8.60
N PRO A 48 4.63 -7.71 -8.14
CA PRO A 48 3.64 -8.32 -9.02
C PRO A 48 2.91 -7.27 -9.86
N ALA A 49 2.59 -6.10 -9.28
CA ALA A 49 1.99 -4.98 -10.00
C ALA A 49 2.94 -4.38 -11.04
N LYS A 50 4.24 -4.27 -10.73
CA LYS A 50 5.27 -3.84 -11.68
C LYS A 50 5.52 -4.87 -12.78
N TYR A 51 5.47 -6.16 -12.47
CA TYR A 51 5.66 -7.25 -13.43
C TYR A 51 4.52 -7.30 -14.44
N VAL A 52 3.28 -7.20 -13.96
CA VAL A 52 2.08 -7.07 -14.82
C VAL A 52 2.13 -5.78 -15.63
N LYS A 53 2.49 -4.65 -15.01
CA LYS A 53 2.56 -3.35 -15.72
C LYS A 53 3.72 -3.30 -16.74
N ALA A 54 4.83 -3.97 -16.49
CA ALA A 54 5.95 -4.08 -17.43
C ALA A 54 5.58 -5.01 -18.61
N LYS A 55 4.99 -6.18 -18.34
CA LYS A 55 4.48 -7.06 -19.41
C LYS A 55 3.37 -6.45 -20.25
N VAL A 56 2.56 -5.55 -19.69
CA VAL A 56 1.50 -4.85 -20.45
C VAL A 56 2.06 -3.69 -21.31
N LYS A 57 3.27 -3.20 -21.01
CA LYS A 57 3.89 -2.06 -21.70
C LYS A 57 4.77 -2.48 -22.89
N ASP A 58 5.26 -3.72 -22.91
CA ASP A 58 5.81 -4.38 -24.09
C ASP A 58 4.69 -5.16 -24.79
N LYS A 59 3.91 -4.45 -25.62
CA LYS A 59 3.08 -5.09 -26.64
C LYS A 59 3.85 -5.06 -27.95
N ASP A 60 4.56 -6.14 -28.23
CA ASP A 60 4.46 -6.75 -29.55
C ASP A 60 3.03 -7.30 -29.69
N ASP A 61 2.41 -7.06 -30.84
CA ASP A 61 0.97 -7.21 -31.12
C ASP A 61 0.42 -8.67 -31.08
N GLU A 62 1.17 -9.67 -30.61
CA GLU A 62 0.78 -11.09 -30.68
C GLU A 62 -0.07 -11.61 -29.51
N ASP A 63 -0.09 -10.95 -28.34
CA ASP A 63 -0.80 -11.48 -27.15
C ASP A 63 -2.25 -10.96 -26.98
N ARG A 64 -2.77 -10.17 -27.93
CA ARG A 64 -4.16 -9.67 -27.85
C ARG A 64 -5.17 -10.81 -28.01
N ASP A 65 -4.90 -11.78 -28.87
CA ASP A 65 -5.80 -12.91 -29.12
C ASP A 65 -5.94 -13.84 -27.89
N ALA A 66 -4.86 -14.07 -27.15
CA ALA A 66 -4.89 -14.89 -25.94
C ALA A 66 -5.69 -14.23 -24.80
N ILE A 67 -5.58 -12.90 -24.67
CA ILE A 67 -6.34 -12.14 -23.66
C ILE A 67 -7.83 -12.06 -24.03
N LEU A 68 -8.15 -11.98 -25.33
CA LEU A 68 -9.53 -12.00 -25.84
C LEU A 68 -10.18 -13.39 -25.72
N GLU A 69 -9.43 -14.47 -25.94
CA GLU A 69 -9.92 -15.85 -25.79
C GLU A 69 -10.21 -16.20 -24.32
N ALA A 70 -9.33 -15.75 -23.40
CA ALA A 70 -9.53 -15.92 -21.97
C ALA A 70 -10.78 -15.17 -21.46
N ALA A 71 -11.01 -13.94 -21.92
CA ALA A 71 -12.20 -13.17 -21.57
C ALA A 71 -13.50 -13.82 -22.09
N LYS A 72 -13.45 -14.44 -23.29
CA LYS A 72 -14.57 -15.13 -23.92
C LYS A 72 -14.90 -16.47 -23.23
N LYS A 73 -13.88 -17.22 -22.80
CA LYS A 73 -14.03 -18.47 -22.02
C LYS A 73 -14.55 -18.22 -20.60
N LEU A 74 -14.30 -17.04 -20.03
CA LEU A 74 -14.78 -16.62 -18.73
C LEU A 74 -16.19 -15.97 -18.77
N GLY A 75 -16.85 -15.92 -19.94
CA GLY A 75 -18.24 -15.46 -20.07
C GLY A 75 -18.43 -13.96 -19.86
N ILE A 76 -17.38 -13.16 -20.06
CA ILE A 76 -17.48 -11.69 -19.95
C ILE A 76 -17.93 -11.16 -21.31
N GLU A 77 -19.23 -10.88 -21.45
CA GLU A 77 -19.78 -10.18 -22.62
C GLU A 77 -19.21 -8.74 -22.67
N THR A 78 -18.28 -8.49 -23.59
CA THR A 78 -17.71 -7.17 -23.87
C THR A 78 -18.59 -6.39 -24.84
N GLU A 79 -19.86 -6.20 -24.52
CA GLU A 79 -20.74 -5.28 -25.24
C GLU A 79 -21.12 -4.10 -24.34
N GLY A 80 -20.68 -2.90 -24.74
CA GLY A 80 -21.41 -1.67 -24.41
C GLY A 80 -20.94 -0.79 -23.26
N ARG A 81 -19.75 -0.97 -22.69
CA ARG A 81 -19.15 0.05 -21.79
C ARG A 81 -17.70 0.32 -22.12
N SER A 82 -17.40 1.58 -22.45
CA SER A 82 -16.01 2.03 -22.56
C SER A 82 -15.38 2.01 -21.17
N VAL A 83 -14.17 1.48 -21.07
CA VAL A 83 -13.41 1.31 -19.81
C VAL A 83 -13.25 2.64 -19.05
N SER A 84 -13.40 3.78 -19.74
CA SER A 84 -13.40 5.13 -19.15
C SER A 84 -14.65 5.49 -18.33
N GLU A 85 -15.83 4.93 -18.60
CA GLU A 85 -17.06 5.28 -17.88
C GLU A 85 -17.14 4.58 -16.51
N ILE A 86 -16.70 3.32 -16.45
CA ILE A 86 -16.67 2.53 -15.21
C ILE A 86 -15.63 3.11 -14.23
N ALA A 87 -14.53 3.67 -14.74
CA ALA A 87 -13.53 4.33 -13.93
C ALA A 87 -14.02 5.65 -13.30
N GLN A 88 -14.93 6.39 -13.95
CA GLN A 88 -15.46 7.66 -13.41
C GLN A 88 -16.50 7.47 -12.30
N ASP A 89 -17.31 6.40 -12.35
CA ASP A 89 -18.31 6.11 -11.31
C ASP A 89 -17.70 5.62 -9.98
N ILE A 90 -16.55 4.96 -10.04
CA ILE A 90 -15.83 4.50 -8.83
C ILE A 90 -15.21 5.70 -8.07
N VAL A 91 -14.71 6.71 -8.79
CA VAL A 91 -14.16 7.93 -8.18
C VAL A 91 -15.27 8.77 -7.54
N LYS A 92 -16.44 8.90 -8.20
CA LYS A 92 -17.57 9.71 -7.69
C LYS A 92 -18.26 9.12 -6.45
N SER A 93 -18.17 7.80 -6.26
CA SER A 93 -18.78 7.10 -5.13
C SER A 93 -17.91 7.09 -3.87
N THR A 94 -16.63 7.44 -3.99
CA THR A 94 -15.68 7.46 -2.86
C THR A 94 -15.65 8.83 -2.16
N ASP A 95 -15.90 9.92 -2.88
CA ASP A 95 -15.97 11.28 -2.28
C ASP A 95 -17.23 11.55 -1.45
N LYS A 96 -18.32 10.79 -1.65
CA LYS A 96 -19.61 11.05 -0.98
C LYS A 96 -19.86 10.22 0.29
N LYS A 97 -18.88 9.40 0.72
CA LYS A 97 -19.01 8.54 1.92
C LYS A 97 -18.17 9.01 3.11
N GLU A 98 -17.55 10.18 3.02
CA GLU A 98 -16.77 10.80 4.11
C GLU A 98 -17.22 12.22 4.48
N ALA A 99 -18.46 12.61 4.16
CA ALA A 99 -19.12 13.81 4.69
C ALA A 99 -20.20 13.47 5.72
#